data_AF-A0A834S932-F1
#
_entry.id   AF-A0A834S932-F1
#
_cell.length_a   1.000
_cell.length_b   1.000
_cell.length_c   1.000
_cell.angle_alpha   90.00
_cell.angle_beta   90.00
_cell.angle_gamma   90.00
#
_symmetry.space_group_name_H-M   'P 1'
#
loop_
_entity.id
_entity.type
_entity.pdbx_description
1 polymer ?
#
loop_
_entity_poly.entity_id
_entity_poly.type
_entity_poly.pdbx_seq_one_letter_code
_entity_poly.pdbx_strand_id
1 'polypeptide(L)'
;MIERALKLRNAIDLFFLHYNYSGEGYDISQDAITQRDWTDLEHFFNILKPFKDLTKRMEGRANKAGLEGSHGSLYETLESLDVLFKKLQEAGKFADDHPEQVSEYYSCAIDTARLKLEEYYGLTDATPAYRCAVALHPANKFTYFDIEWQHEKKWITEAKRVVHDEYVQYEEAAAEAEIAEATQEEDNEVSTDSDTTLDLLQQARKRRQRVAARLIRLMEMLKTL
;
A
#
# COMPACT_ATOMS: atom_id res chain seq x y z
N MET A 1 -17.01 -18.63 2.53
CA MET A 1 -17.22 -20.06 2.84
C MET A 1 -17.22 -20.29 4.35
N ILE A 2 -16.12 -20.00 5.06
CA ILE A 2 -16.00 -20.16 6.53
C ILE A 2 -17.13 -19.47 7.30
N GLU A 3 -17.42 -18.19 7.01
CA GLU A 3 -18.52 -17.45 7.67
C GLU A 3 -19.87 -18.19 7.59
N ARG A 4 -20.15 -18.81 6.43
CA ARG A 4 -21.38 -19.56 6.21
C ARG A 4 -21.34 -20.91 6.94
N ALA A 5 -20.19 -21.58 6.96
CA ALA A 5 -20.01 -22.82 7.71
C ALA A 5 -20.25 -22.59 9.21
N LEU A 6 -19.69 -21.52 9.78
CA LEU A 6 -19.91 -21.16 11.20
C LEU A 6 -21.39 -20.86 11.50
N LYS A 7 -22.10 -20.14 10.60
CA LYS A 7 -23.56 -19.91 10.75
C LYS A 7 -24.39 -21.19 10.67
N LEU A 8 -23.91 -22.18 9.92
CA LEU A 8 -24.59 -23.46 9.71
C LEU A 8 -24.06 -24.58 10.61
N ARG A 9 -23.18 -24.29 11.58
CA ARG A 9 -22.55 -25.27 12.47
C ARG A 9 -23.55 -26.28 13.02
N ASN A 10 -24.60 -25.82 13.68
CA ASN A 10 -25.64 -26.70 14.23
C ASN A 10 -26.32 -27.56 13.16
N ALA A 11 -26.55 -27.03 11.97
CA ALA A 11 -27.17 -27.77 10.88
C ALA A 11 -26.22 -28.83 10.30
N ILE A 12 -24.92 -28.53 10.24
CA ILE A 12 -23.87 -29.46 9.79
C ILE A 12 -23.69 -30.57 10.83
N ASP A 13 -23.60 -30.23 12.12
CA ASP A 13 -23.48 -31.20 13.20
C ASP A 13 -24.71 -32.13 13.26
N LEU A 14 -25.92 -31.59 13.10
CA LEU A 14 -27.16 -32.39 13.00
C LEU A 14 -27.17 -33.30 11.77
N PHE A 15 -26.68 -32.82 10.62
CA PHE A 15 -26.58 -33.64 9.42
C PHE A 15 -25.68 -34.86 9.67
N PHE A 16 -24.49 -34.66 10.23
CA PHE A 16 -23.57 -35.77 10.53
C PHE A 16 -24.10 -36.70 11.64
N LEU A 17 -24.85 -36.18 12.61
CA LEU A 17 -25.49 -36.99 13.64
C LEU A 17 -26.50 -38.00 13.07
N HIS A 18 -27.21 -37.62 12.00
CA HIS A 18 -28.23 -38.46 11.35
C HIS A 18 -27.72 -39.18 10.10
N TYR A 19 -26.49 -38.90 9.68
CA TYR A 19 -25.90 -39.49 8.49
C TYR A 19 -25.57 -40.97 8.74
N ASN A 20 -26.13 -41.85 7.90
CA ASN A 20 -25.84 -43.28 7.91
C ASN A 20 -25.31 -43.67 6.53
N TYR A 21 -24.09 -44.20 6.49
CA TYR A 21 -23.48 -44.67 5.26
C TYR A 21 -23.95 -46.09 4.93
N SER A 22 -24.54 -46.28 3.75
CA SER A 22 -25.17 -47.54 3.34
C SER A 22 -24.77 -48.04 1.95
N GLY A 23 -23.65 -47.58 1.38
CA GLY A 23 -23.30 -47.82 -0.04
C GLY A 23 -21.84 -48.22 -0.34
N GLU A 24 -21.57 -48.44 -1.64
CA GLU A 24 -20.24 -48.45 -2.26
C GLU A 24 -19.90 -47.03 -2.73
N GLY A 25 -18.76 -46.49 -2.29
CA GLY A 25 -18.37 -45.09 -2.53
C GLY A 25 -17.46 -44.52 -1.45
N TYR A 26 -17.27 -43.19 -1.47
CA TYR A 26 -16.54 -42.48 -0.43
C TYR A 26 -17.48 -42.15 0.75
N ASP A 27 -17.04 -42.48 1.96
CA ASP A 27 -17.80 -42.22 3.18
C ASP A 27 -17.47 -40.83 3.74
N ILE A 28 -18.39 -39.88 3.54
CA ILE A 28 -18.23 -38.50 4.01
C ILE A 28 -18.22 -38.37 5.54
N SER A 29 -18.59 -39.40 6.30
CA SER A 29 -18.50 -39.36 7.77
C SER A 29 -17.05 -39.17 8.25
N GLN A 30 -16.07 -39.53 7.40
CA GLN A 30 -14.64 -39.32 7.64
C GLN A 30 -14.26 -37.83 7.60
N ASP A 31 -15.06 -36.99 6.96
CA ASP A 31 -14.88 -35.53 6.86
C ASP A 31 -15.68 -34.77 7.94
N ALA A 32 -16.21 -35.47 8.95
CA ALA A 32 -16.96 -34.82 10.01
C ALA A 32 -16.08 -33.83 10.79
N ILE A 33 -16.55 -32.58 10.85
CA ILE A 33 -15.82 -31.48 11.48
C ILE A 33 -15.83 -31.69 13.00
N THR A 34 -14.63 -31.79 13.60
CA THR A 34 -14.50 -31.96 15.04
C THR A 34 -14.67 -30.62 15.77
N GLN A 35 -14.86 -30.68 17.10
CA GLN A 35 -14.89 -29.46 17.92
C GLN A 35 -13.62 -28.62 17.78
N ARG A 36 -12.46 -29.27 17.60
CA ARG A 36 -11.18 -28.58 17.40
C ARG A 36 -11.13 -27.87 16.06
N ASP A 37 -11.62 -28.52 15.01
CA ASP A 37 -11.70 -27.92 13.67
C ASP A 37 -12.63 -26.71 13.66
N TRP A 38 -13.75 -26.77 14.40
CA TRP A 38 -14.63 -25.61 14.57
C TRP A 38 -13.93 -24.43 15.24
N THR A 39 -13.13 -24.67 16.28
CA THR A 39 -12.32 -23.63 16.92
C THR A 39 -11.29 -23.03 15.96
N ASP A 40 -10.61 -23.87 15.17
CA ASP A 40 -9.66 -23.38 14.16
C ASP A 40 -10.35 -22.55 13.07
N LEU A 41 -11.54 -22.96 12.62
CA LEU A 41 -12.34 -22.18 11.67
C LEU A 41 -12.73 -20.80 12.23
N GLU A 42 -13.01 -20.70 13.52
CA GLU A 42 -13.25 -19.42 14.19
C GLU A 42 -11.99 -18.54 14.20
N HIS A 43 -10.82 -19.11 14.54
CA HIS A 43 -9.54 -18.40 14.47
C HIS A 43 -9.23 -17.91 13.05
N PHE A 44 -9.40 -18.77 12.04
CA PHE A 44 -9.21 -18.40 10.63
C PHE A 44 -10.19 -17.33 10.16
N PHE A 45 -11.46 -17.43 10.57
CA PHE A 45 -12.44 -16.41 10.23
C PHE A 45 -12.04 -15.04 10.76
N ASN A 46 -11.56 -14.98 12.01
CA ASN A 46 -11.16 -13.75 12.65
C ASN A 46 -9.94 -13.11 11.97
N ILE A 47 -8.91 -13.90 11.61
CA ILE A 47 -7.71 -13.36 10.96
C ILE A 47 -7.95 -12.99 9.49
N LEU A 48 -8.84 -13.71 8.78
CA LEU A 48 -9.16 -13.41 7.37
C LEU A 48 -10.11 -12.22 7.21
N LYS A 49 -10.86 -11.85 8.25
CA LYS A 49 -11.81 -10.74 8.19
C LYS A 49 -11.13 -9.40 7.85
N PRO A 50 -10.02 -8.97 8.51
CA PRO A 50 -9.24 -7.80 8.10
C PRO A 50 -8.82 -7.83 6.63
N PHE A 51 -8.35 -8.97 6.12
CA PHE A 51 -7.95 -9.12 4.71
C PHE A 51 -9.12 -8.89 3.75
N LYS A 52 -10.28 -9.49 4.05
CA LYS A 52 -11.49 -9.29 3.25
C LYS A 52 -11.91 -7.82 3.27
N ASP A 53 -11.98 -7.22 4.45
CA ASP A 53 -12.48 -5.86 4.63
C ASP A 53 -11.55 -4.83 3.95
N LEU A 54 -10.22 -4.98 4.11
CA LEU A 54 -9.24 -4.13 3.44
C LEU A 54 -9.23 -4.34 1.93
N THR A 55 -9.28 -5.57 1.43
CA THR A 55 -9.33 -5.82 -0.02
C THR A 55 -10.60 -5.22 -0.62
N LYS A 56 -11.74 -5.33 0.07
CA LYS A 56 -13.00 -4.69 -0.33
C LYS A 56 -12.97 -3.17 -0.26
N ARG A 57 -12.20 -2.61 0.66
CA ARG A 57 -11.93 -1.17 0.68
C ARG A 57 -11.06 -0.74 -0.50
N MET A 58 -10.05 -1.53 -0.85
CA MET A 58 -9.03 -1.20 -1.85
C MET A 58 -9.48 -1.45 -3.30
N GLU A 59 -10.55 -2.21 -3.55
CA GLU A 59 -11.14 -2.37 -4.90
C GLU A 59 -12.00 -1.16 -5.34
N GLY A 60 -12.14 -0.15 -4.47
CA GLY A 60 -12.95 1.03 -4.74
C GLY A 60 -12.29 2.07 -5.65
N ARG A 61 -13.05 3.12 -5.94
CA ARG A 61 -12.54 4.41 -6.38
C ARG A 61 -13.49 5.48 -5.86
N ALA A 62 -13.13 6.14 -4.76
CA ALA A 62 -13.99 7.15 -4.19
C ALA A 62 -13.96 8.43 -5.06
N ASN A 63 -15.09 8.68 -5.73
CA ASN A 63 -15.33 9.90 -6.51
C ASN A 63 -16.37 10.81 -5.83
N LYS A 64 -16.64 10.61 -4.54
CA LYS A 64 -17.58 11.44 -3.78
C LYS A 64 -16.86 12.70 -3.32
N ALA A 65 -17.58 13.83 -3.35
CA ALA A 65 -17.09 15.10 -2.86
C ALA A 65 -16.61 15.00 -1.41
N GLY A 66 -15.35 15.37 -1.14
CA GLY A 66 -14.69 15.27 0.17
C GLY A 66 -14.07 13.91 0.49
N LEU A 67 -14.18 12.93 -0.41
CA LEU A 67 -13.54 11.61 -0.31
C LEU A 67 -12.75 11.28 -1.59
N GLU A 68 -12.46 12.27 -2.44
CA GLU A 68 -11.75 12.06 -3.68
C GLU A 68 -10.38 11.43 -3.43
N GLY A 69 -10.08 10.37 -4.19
CA GLY A 69 -8.81 9.67 -4.04
C GLY A 69 -8.73 8.81 -2.77
N SER A 70 -9.83 8.54 -2.07
CA SER A 70 -9.90 7.45 -1.11
C SER A 70 -10.28 6.13 -1.78
N HIS A 71 -10.05 5.01 -1.09
CA HIS A 71 -10.43 3.66 -1.52
C HIS A 71 -9.67 3.22 -2.79
N GLY A 72 -8.50 2.61 -2.61
CA GLY A 72 -7.71 2.03 -3.70
C GLY A 72 -6.60 2.94 -4.23
N SER A 73 -6.29 4.03 -3.52
CA SER A 73 -5.19 4.92 -3.89
C SER A 73 -3.84 4.34 -3.47
N LEU A 74 -2.81 4.69 -4.24
CA LEU A 74 -1.47 4.13 -4.05
C LEU A 74 -0.89 4.42 -2.65
N TYR A 75 -1.23 5.57 -2.06
CA TYR A 75 -0.79 5.93 -0.72
C TYR A 75 -1.43 5.04 0.38
N GLU A 76 -2.62 4.49 0.15
CA GLU A 76 -3.30 3.61 1.12
C GLU A 76 -2.68 2.21 1.13
N THR A 77 -1.86 1.83 0.13
CA THR A 77 -1.33 0.47 0.02
C THR A 77 -0.38 0.13 1.16
N LEU A 78 0.61 1.00 1.46
CA LEU A 78 1.55 0.74 2.56
C LEU A 78 0.83 0.70 3.92
N GLU A 79 -0.09 1.64 4.15
CA GLU A 79 -0.91 1.65 5.36
C GLU A 79 -1.77 0.38 5.49
N SER A 80 -2.33 -0.09 4.37
CA SER A 80 -3.14 -1.30 4.34
C SER A 80 -2.31 -2.54 4.68
N LEU A 81 -1.11 -2.65 4.12
CA LEU A 81 -0.18 -3.73 4.45
C LEU A 81 0.20 -3.69 5.94
N ASP A 82 0.45 -2.50 6.51
CA ASP A 82 0.78 -2.35 7.93
C ASP A 82 -0.35 -2.82 8.86
N VAL A 83 -1.61 -2.54 8.50
CA VAL A 83 -2.76 -3.03 9.27
C VAL A 83 -2.80 -4.56 9.24
N LEU A 84 -2.57 -5.18 8.09
CA LEU A 84 -2.53 -6.65 7.98
C LEU A 84 -1.35 -7.24 8.75
N PHE A 85 -0.18 -6.60 8.67
CA PHE A 85 1.02 -7.01 9.39
C PHE A 85 0.78 -7.02 10.91
N LYS A 86 0.23 -5.92 11.44
CA LYS A 86 -0.13 -5.83 12.87
C LYS A 86 -1.10 -6.93 13.29
N LYS A 87 -2.11 -7.24 12.47
CA LYS A 87 -3.07 -8.32 12.75
C LYS A 87 -2.42 -9.70 12.77
N LEU A 88 -1.50 -9.98 11.84
CA LEU A 88 -0.73 -11.23 11.84
C LEU A 88 0.27 -11.29 13.01
N GLN A 89 0.84 -10.15 13.41
CA GLN A 89 1.74 -10.07 14.56
C GLN A 89 0.98 -10.41 15.85
N GLU A 90 -0.17 -9.78 16.07
CA GLU A 90 -1.09 -10.07 17.18
C GLU A 90 -1.51 -11.55 17.19
N ALA A 91 -1.88 -12.11 16.04
CA ALA A 91 -2.33 -13.49 15.92
C ALA A 91 -1.24 -14.51 16.26
N GLY A 92 -0.02 -14.34 15.75
CA GLY A 92 1.06 -15.26 16.10
C GLY A 92 1.55 -15.07 17.53
N LYS A 93 1.53 -13.85 18.09
CA LYS A 93 1.79 -13.66 19.52
C LYS A 93 0.77 -14.41 20.38
N PHE A 94 -0.51 -14.36 20.02
CA PHE A 94 -1.55 -15.15 20.68
C PHE A 94 -1.26 -16.66 20.58
N ALA A 95 -0.83 -17.14 19.42
CA ALA A 95 -0.45 -18.55 19.22
C ALA A 95 0.75 -18.96 20.09
N ASP A 96 1.75 -18.08 20.24
CA ASP A 96 2.93 -18.30 21.08
C ASP A 96 2.58 -18.30 22.58
N ASP A 97 1.71 -17.38 23.01
CA ASP A 97 1.28 -17.22 24.40
C ASP A 97 0.29 -18.33 24.85
N HIS A 98 -0.46 -18.91 23.91
CA HIS A 98 -1.54 -19.89 24.16
C HIS A 98 -1.51 -21.10 23.21
N PRO A 99 -0.42 -21.90 23.20
CA PRO A 99 -0.26 -23.03 22.27
C PRO A 99 -1.31 -24.13 22.46
N GLU A 100 -1.96 -24.22 23.62
CA GLU A 100 -3.05 -25.16 23.89
C GLU A 100 -4.39 -24.77 23.24
N GLN A 101 -4.56 -23.50 22.87
CA GLN A 101 -5.80 -22.96 22.30
C GLN A 101 -5.81 -22.96 20.78
N VAL A 102 -4.64 -23.08 20.14
CA VAL A 102 -4.49 -23.09 18.69
C VAL A 102 -3.98 -24.44 18.18
N SER A 103 -4.22 -24.75 16.91
CA SER A 103 -3.56 -25.88 16.27
C SER A 103 -2.20 -25.49 15.71
N GLU A 104 -1.33 -26.49 15.55
CA GLU A 104 -0.05 -26.36 14.83
C GLU A 104 -0.27 -25.84 13.40
N TYR A 105 -1.38 -26.27 12.77
CA TYR A 105 -1.78 -25.79 11.45
C TYR A 105 -2.07 -24.29 11.44
N TYR A 106 -2.78 -23.77 12.46
CA TYR A 106 -3.02 -22.34 12.59
C TYR A 106 -1.71 -21.55 12.70
N SER A 107 -0.80 -21.95 13.59
CA SER A 107 0.50 -21.27 13.76
C SER A 107 1.31 -21.26 12.46
N CYS A 108 1.42 -22.40 11.79
CA CYS A 108 2.11 -22.51 10.51
C CYS A 108 1.47 -21.62 9.42
N ALA A 109 0.14 -21.53 9.40
CA ALA A 109 -0.58 -20.66 8.46
C ALA A 109 -0.30 -19.17 8.74
N ILE A 110 -0.21 -18.75 10.00
CA ILE A 110 0.16 -17.37 10.36
C ILE A 110 1.58 -17.05 9.92
N ASP A 111 2.54 -17.95 10.15
CA ASP A 111 3.93 -17.73 9.74
C ASP A 111 4.07 -17.68 8.22
N THR A 112 3.35 -18.54 7.50
CA THR A 112 3.28 -18.51 6.04
C THR A 112 2.68 -17.19 5.54
N ALA A 113 1.64 -16.69 6.19
CA ALA A 113 1.02 -15.42 5.84
C ALA A 113 1.95 -14.22 6.10
N ARG A 114 2.75 -14.26 7.18
CA ARG A 114 3.77 -13.24 7.48
C ARG A 114 4.85 -13.20 6.40
N LEU A 115 5.41 -14.35 6.04
CA LEU A 115 6.39 -14.47 4.96
C LEU A 115 5.83 -13.94 3.63
N LYS A 116 4.56 -14.25 3.34
CA LYS A 116 3.91 -13.73 2.14
C LYS A 116 3.74 -12.21 2.19
N LEU A 117 3.45 -11.64 3.35
CA LEU A 117 3.32 -10.19 3.49
C LEU A 117 4.67 -9.47 3.34
N GLU A 118 5.75 -10.04 3.87
CA GLU A 118 7.12 -9.56 3.65
C GLU A 118 7.50 -9.52 2.17
N GLU A 119 7.11 -10.55 1.40
CA GLU A 119 7.27 -10.55 -0.06
C GLU A 119 6.56 -9.35 -0.71
N TYR A 120 5.32 -9.05 -0.28
CA TYR A 120 4.57 -7.90 -0.80
C TYR A 120 5.21 -6.56 -0.43
N TYR A 121 5.77 -6.40 0.77
CA TYR A 121 6.58 -5.22 1.11
C TYR A 121 7.78 -5.08 0.17
N GLY A 122 8.47 -6.18 -0.12
CA GLY A 122 9.56 -6.19 -1.11
C GLY A 122 9.12 -5.71 -2.49
N LEU A 123 7.91 -6.06 -2.93
CA LEU A 123 7.34 -5.55 -4.18
C LEU A 123 7.00 -4.06 -4.13
N THR A 124 6.59 -3.53 -2.97
CA THR A 124 6.38 -2.07 -2.82
C THR A 124 7.69 -1.29 -2.88
N ASP A 125 8.78 -1.89 -2.44
CA ASP A 125 10.12 -1.29 -2.50
C ASP A 125 10.74 -1.35 -3.90
N ALA A 126 10.19 -2.17 -4.81
CA ALA A 126 10.67 -2.28 -6.20
C ALA A 126 10.40 -1.02 -7.05
N THR A 127 9.50 -0.14 -6.60
CA THR A 127 9.21 1.12 -7.28
C THR A 127 9.13 2.27 -6.27
N PRO A 128 9.69 3.45 -6.59
CA PRO A 128 9.61 4.61 -5.72
C PRO A 128 8.18 5.15 -5.56
N ALA A 129 7.25 4.74 -6.44
CA ALA A 129 5.91 5.27 -6.51
C ALA A 129 5.12 5.13 -5.19
N TYR A 130 5.26 4.02 -4.47
CA TYR A 130 4.57 3.82 -3.18
C TYR A 130 5.06 4.79 -2.11
N ARG A 131 6.38 4.95 -1.99
CA ARG A 131 7.00 5.87 -1.03
C ARG A 131 6.66 7.31 -1.36
N CYS A 132 6.71 7.68 -2.64
CA CYS A 132 6.33 9.01 -3.11
C CYS A 132 4.85 9.30 -2.85
N ALA A 133 3.95 8.34 -3.14
CA ALA A 133 2.52 8.52 -2.90
C ALA A 133 2.21 8.82 -1.43
N VAL A 134 2.84 8.09 -0.51
CA VAL A 134 2.69 8.34 0.94
C VAL A 134 3.28 9.69 1.34
N ALA A 135 4.48 10.02 0.85
CA ALA A 135 5.14 11.29 1.18
C ALA A 135 4.41 12.52 0.63
N LEU A 136 3.73 12.40 -0.50
CA LEU A 136 2.94 13.46 -1.12
C LEU A 136 1.55 13.60 -0.49
N HIS A 137 1.08 12.61 0.27
CA HIS A 137 -0.20 12.67 0.94
C HIS A 137 -0.18 13.71 2.09
N PRO A 138 -1.04 14.75 2.08
CA PRO A 138 -0.95 15.87 3.04
C PRO A 138 -1.10 15.47 4.52
N ALA A 139 -1.84 14.39 4.81
CA ALA A 139 -2.00 13.90 6.18
C ALA A 139 -0.79 13.11 6.67
N ASN A 140 -0.04 12.47 5.77
CA ASN A 140 0.99 11.49 6.13
C ASN A 140 2.38 12.09 6.05
N LYS A 141 2.71 12.70 4.90
CA LYS A 141 4.02 13.26 4.59
C LYS A 141 5.15 12.28 4.98
N PHE A 142 6.28 12.81 5.43
CA PHE A 142 7.34 12.00 6.02
C PHE A 142 7.04 11.53 7.45
N THR A 143 6.03 12.11 8.12
CA THR A 143 5.68 11.73 9.50
C THR A 143 5.20 10.29 9.62
N TYR A 144 4.54 9.76 8.59
CA TYR A 144 4.17 8.34 8.55
C TYR A 144 5.40 7.43 8.67
N PHE A 145 6.47 7.68 7.90
CA PHE A 145 7.69 6.87 7.97
C PHE A 145 8.33 6.94 9.35
N ASP A 146 8.39 8.13 9.94
CA ASP A 146 9.04 8.33 11.24
C ASP A 146 8.30 7.63 12.39
N ILE A 147 6.96 7.48 12.30
CA ILE A 147 6.13 6.87 13.34
C ILE A 147 5.98 5.36 13.13
N GLU A 148 5.49 4.93 11.96
CA GLU A 148 5.14 3.53 11.71
C GLU A 148 6.39 2.66 11.55
N TRP A 149 7.46 3.22 10.97
CA TRP A 149 8.70 2.51 10.69
C TRP A 149 9.83 2.85 11.66
N GLN A 150 9.51 3.39 12.85
CA GLN A 150 10.49 3.83 13.86
C GLN A 150 11.52 2.76 14.25
N HIS A 151 11.16 1.49 14.09
CA HIS A 151 12.00 0.33 14.38
C HIS A 151 13.05 0.07 13.28
N GLU A 152 12.82 0.53 12.05
CA GLU A 152 13.70 0.33 10.89
C GLU A 152 14.25 1.67 10.36
N LYS A 153 15.15 2.27 11.14
CA LYS A 153 15.74 3.60 10.84
C LYS A 153 16.47 3.67 9.50
N LYS A 154 17.06 2.55 9.06
CA LYS A 154 17.76 2.49 7.77
C LYS A 154 16.77 2.64 6.62
N TRP A 155 15.65 1.92 6.70
CA TRP A 155 14.58 2.02 5.70
C TRP A 155 13.96 3.42 5.67
N ILE A 156 13.75 4.08 6.82
CA ILE A 156 13.25 5.48 6.83
C ILE A 156 14.19 6.42 6.08
N THR A 157 15.50 6.30 6.34
CA THR A 157 16.51 7.16 5.70
C THR A 157 16.51 6.92 4.18
N GLU A 158 16.42 5.67 3.77
CA GLU A 158 16.34 5.27 2.38
C GLU A 158 15.05 5.75 1.70
N ALA A 159 13.90 5.64 2.38
CA ALA A 159 12.63 6.12 1.85
C ALA A 159 12.63 7.63 1.62
N LYS A 160 13.17 8.40 2.56
CA LYS A 160 13.33 9.86 2.42
C LYS A 160 14.27 10.22 1.26
N ARG A 161 15.37 9.47 1.10
CA ARG A 161 16.30 9.64 -0.02
C ARG A 161 15.62 9.38 -1.36
N VAL A 162 14.97 8.24 -1.51
CA VAL A 162 14.28 7.87 -2.76
C VAL A 162 13.24 8.92 -3.17
N VAL A 163 12.43 9.40 -2.23
CA VAL A 163 11.45 10.47 -2.53
C VAL A 163 12.13 11.77 -2.97
N HIS A 164 13.27 12.10 -2.37
CA HIS A 164 14.04 13.28 -2.76
C HIS A 164 14.66 13.12 -4.16
N ASP A 165 15.26 11.97 -4.45
CA ASP A 165 15.90 11.69 -5.74
C ASP A 165 14.88 11.73 -6.89
N GLU A 166 13.67 11.16 -6.69
CA GLU A 166 12.58 11.26 -7.66
C GLU A 166 12.11 12.71 -7.89
N TYR A 167 12.07 13.52 -6.83
CA TYR A 167 11.71 14.93 -6.96
C TYR A 167 12.76 15.71 -7.78
N VAL A 168 14.05 15.43 -7.57
CA VAL A 168 15.14 16.05 -8.35
C VAL A 168 15.01 15.67 -9.84
N GLN A 169 14.80 14.39 -10.14
CA GLN A 169 14.60 13.94 -11.52
C GLN A 169 13.38 14.59 -12.17
N TYR A 170 12.27 14.72 -11.43
CA TYR A 170 11.09 15.44 -11.88
C TYR A 170 11.38 16.91 -12.18
N GLU A 171 12.13 17.59 -11.32
CA GLU A 171 12.49 19.00 -11.51
C GLU A 171 13.36 19.20 -12.76
N GLU A 172 14.35 18.32 -12.97
CA GLU A 172 15.21 18.32 -14.17
C GLU A 172 14.39 18.09 -15.44
N ALA A 173 13.55 17.05 -15.47
CA ALA A 173 12.68 16.77 -16.62
C ALA A 173 11.68 17.90 -16.90
N ALA A 174 11.15 18.54 -15.85
CA ALA A 174 10.25 19.69 -15.99
C ALA A 174 10.98 20.91 -16.57
N ALA A 175 12.26 21.12 -16.24
CA ALA A 175 13.08 22.18 -16.83
C ALA A 175 13.40 21.91 -18.30
N GLU A 176 13.70 20.66 -18.66
CA GLU A 176 13.95 20.25 -20.06
C GLU A 176 12.70 20.43 -20.93
N ALA A 177 11.53 20.03 -20.43
CA ALA A 177 10.26 20.21 -21.12
C ALA A 177 9.95 21.69 -21.39
N GLU A 178 10.25 22.58 -20.43
CA GLU A 178 10.08 24.02 -20.61
C GLU A 178 11.02 24.61 -21.66
N ILE A 179 12.27 24.14 -21.73
CA ILE A 179 13.21 24.57 -22.78
C ILE A 179 12.71 24.11 -24.14
N ALA A 180 12.18 22.88 -24.24
CA ALA A 180 11.61 22.37 -25.49
C ALA A 180 10.35 23.15 -25.91
N GLU A 181 9.45 23.49 -24.98
CA GLU A 181 8.25 24.27 -25.25
C GLU A 181 8.59 25.71 -25.67
N ALA A 182 9.54 26.37 -25.01
CA ALA A 182 10.00 27.71 -25.40
C ALA A 182 10.65 27.74 -26.79
N THR A 183 11.37 26.67 -27.17
CA THR A 183 11.95 26.54 -28.52
C THR A 183 10.87 26.32 -29.58
N GLN A 184 9.75 25.67 -29.22
CA GLN A 184 8.58 25.48 -30.10
C GLN A 184 7.67 26.72 -30.17
N GLU A 185 7.57 27.50 -29.10
CA GLU A 185 6.84 28.79 -29.07
C GLU A 185 7.57 29.86 -29.89
N GLU A 186 8.91 29.91 -29.89
CA GLU A 186 9.67 30.80 -30.80
C GLU A 186 9.41 30.47 -32.29
N ASP A 187 9.07 29.22 -32.62
CA ASP A 187 8.65 28.81 -33.98
C ASP A 187 7.17 29.09 -34.28
N ASN A 188 6.34 29.44 -33.27
CA ASN A 188 4.88 29.50 -33.40
C ASN A 188 4.20 30.75 -32.80
N GLU A 189 4.95 31.77 -32.36
CA GLU A 189 4.39 32.98 -31.75
C GLU A 189 3.75 33.92 -32.80
N VAL A 190 2.49 33.64 -33.13
CA VAL A 190 1.46 34.65 -33.41
C VAL A 190 0.23 34.35 -32.55
N SER A 191 -0.01 35.22 -31.53
CA SER A 191 -1.26 35.41 -30.75
C SER A 191 -1.71 34.26 -29.82
N THR A 192 -2.23 34.45 -28.60
CA THR A 192 -2.75 35.61 -27.85
C THR A 192 -2.92 35.27 -26.36
N ASP A 193 -3.19 36.31 -25.59
CA ASP A 193 -3.08 36.56 -24.15
C ASP A 193 -4.08 35.90 -23.16
N SER A 194 -3.66 35.92 -21.89
CA SER A 194 -4.42 35.95 -20.60
C SER A 194 -4.70 34.66 -19.82
N ASP A 195 -4.16 34.56 -18.59
CA ASP A 195 -4.92 34.49 -17.32
C ASP A 195 -3.99 34.66 -16.08
N THR A 196 -4.40 35.48 -15.11
CA THR A 196 -3.50 36.23 -14.20
C THR A 196 -3.25 35.56 -12.83
N THR A 197 -3.76 34.34 -12.60
CA THR A 197 -3.60 33.62 -11.31
C THR A 197 -2.58 32.49 -11.37
N LEU A 198 -2.37 31.90 -12.56
CA LEU A 198 -1.24 31.02 -12.87
C LEU A 198 0.11 31.76 -12.80
N ASP A 199 0.04 33.10 -12.85
CA ASP A 199 1.17 34.00 -12.88
C ASP A 199 2.05 33.93 -11.63
N LEU A 200 1.57 33.63 -10.42
CA LEU A 200 2.46 33.65 -9.23
C LEU A 200 3.41 32.45 -9.16
N LEU A 201 2.93 31.24 -9.47
CA LEU A 201 3.78 30.04 -9.52
C LEU A 201 4.65 30.04 -10.78
N GLN A 202 4.10 30.47 -11.92
CA GLN A 202 4.89 30.68 -13.14
C GLN A 202 5.94 31.78 -12.95
N GLN A 203 5.63 32.86 -12.24
CA GLN A 203 6.57 33.95 -11.98
C GLN A 203 7.60 33.55 -10.92
N ALA A 204 7.23 32.75 -9.92
CA ALA A 204 8.19 32.13 -9.00
C ALA A 204 9.13 31.17 -9.74
N ARG A 205 8.58 30.36 -10.66
CA ARG A 205 9.34 29.46 -11.56
C ARG A 205 10.28 30.24 -12.48
N LYS A 206 9.79 31.29 -13.14
CA LYS A 206 10.58 32.24 -13.97
C LYS A 206 11.65 33.01 -13.18
N ARG A 207 11.42 33.29 -11.89
CA ARG A 207 12.45 33.90 -11.01
C ARG A 207 13.55 32.90 -10.68
N ARG A 208 13.20 31.63 -10.38
CA ARG A 208 14.17 30.55 -10.16
C ARG A 208 14.99 30.24 -11.41
N GLN A 209 14.33 30.16 -12.58
CA GLN A 209 14.98 30.00 -13.89
C GLN A 209 16.00 31.10 -14.20
N ARG A 210 15.68 32.38 -13.90
CA ARG A 210 16.61 33.50 -14.09
C ARG A 210 17.85 33.42 -13.18
N VAL A 211 17.69 32.88 -11.98
CA VAL A 211 18.82 32.67 -11.05
C VAL A 211 19.69 31.51 -11.52
N ALA A 212 19.09 30.39 -11.95
CA ALA A 212 19.80 29.23 -12.48
C ALA A 212 20.58 29.57 -13.76
N ALA A 213 19.97 30.25 -14.73
CA ALA A 213 20.63 30.67 -15.97
C ALA A 213 21.81 31.64 -15.72
N ARG A 214 21.69 32.52 -14.72
CA ARG A 214 22.80 33.39 -14.29
C ARG A 214 23.94 32.59 -13.64
N LEU A 215 23.62 31.60 -12.82
CA LEU A 215 24.63 30.73 -12.19
C LEU A 215 25.36 29.89 -13.23
N ILE A 216 24.65 29.33 -14.21
CA ILE A 216 25.25 28.56 -15.30
C ILE A 216 26.19 29.44 -16.15
N ARG A 217 25.76 30.65 -16.55
CA ARG A 217 26.65 31.59 -17.26
C ARG A 217 27.87 32.01 -16.43
N LEU A 218 27.70 32.22 -15.12
CA LEU A 218 28.83 32.53 -14.23
C LEU A 218 29.81 31.36 -14.13
N MET A 219 29.31 30.12 -14.07
CA MET A 219 30.14 28.93 -14.06
C MET A 219 30.86 28.69 -15.39
N GLU A 220 30.24 29.01 -16.53
CA GLU A 220 30.88 28.94 -17.85
C GLU A 220 31.98 30.01 -18.03
N MET A 221 31.75 31.22 -17.52
CA MET A 221 32.78 32.28 -17.52
C MET A 221 33.97 31.97 -16.61
N LEU A 222 33.76 31.23 -15.51
CA LEU A 222 34.85 30.79 -14.62
C LEU A 222 35.68 29.63 -15.19
N LYS A 223 35.15 28.87 -16.17
CA LYS A 223 35.87 27.78 -16.85
C LYS A 223 36.74 28.24 -18.03
N THR A 224 36.58 29.50 -18.45
CA THR A 224 37.32 30.09 -19.59
C THR A 224 38.46 31.02 -19.16
N LEU A 225 38.75 31.07 -17.85
CA LEU A 225 39.90 31.71 -17.21
C LEU A 225 40.86 30.64 -16.68
#